data_AF-A0AAV2A9X3-F1
#
_entry.id   AF-A0AAV2A9X3-F1
#
_cell.length_a   1.000
_cell.length_b   1.000
_cell.length_c   1.000
_cell.angle_alpha   90.00
_cell.angle_beta   90.00
_cell.angle_gamma   90.00
#
_symmetry.space_group_name_H-M   'P 1'
#
loop_
_entity.id
_entity.type
_entity.pdbx_description
1 polymer ?
#
loop_
_entity_poly.entity_id
_entity_poly.type
_entity_poly.pdbx_seq_one_letter_code
_entity_poly.pdbx_strand_id
1 'polypeptide(L)' 'MISQVFVLAALAVTAFASLHYEPIHHPQPFKFGYSVKDKHGEQHREEVGDGKNVKGSYGFTDDRGVHR' A
#
# COMPACT_ATOMS: atom_id res chain seq x y z
N MET A 1 2.13 9.58 -52.48
CA MET A 1 2.00 8.14 -52.14
C MET A 1 3.05 7.69 -51.13
N ILE A 2 4.35 7.65 -51.45
CA ILE A 2 5.40 7.15 -50.53
C ILE A 2 5.54 8.01 -49.25
N SER A 3 5.50 9.34 -49.38
CA SER A 3 5.55 10.25 -48.22
C SER A 3 4.37 10.07 -47.25
N GLN A 4 3.18 9.76 -47.75
CA GLN A 4 2.00 9.52 -46.92
C GLN A 4 2.13 8.21 -46.12
N VAL A 5 2.79 7.19 -46.68
CA VAL A 5 3.06 5.92 -45.98
C VAL A 5 4.01 6.14 -44.80
N PHE A 6 5.05 6.97 -44.97
CA PHE A 6 5.96 7.30 -43.87
C PHE A 6 5.27 8.09 -42.75
N VAL A 7 4.40 9.03 -43.10
CA VAL A 7 3.61 9.79 -42.11
C VAL A 7 2.67 8.88 -41.33
N LEU A 8 1.97 7.95 -42.01
CA LEU A 8 1.11 6.96 -41.37
C LEU A 8 1.89 5.99 -40.47
N ALA A 9 3.06 5.53 -40.92
CA ALA A 9 3.91 4.66 -40.12
C ALA A 9 4.43 5.36 -38.85
N ALA A 10 4.84 6.62 -38.96
CA ALA A 10 5.30 7.40 -37.80
C ALA A 10 4.18 7.62 -36.78
N LEU A 11 2.96 7.96 -37.24
CA LEU A 11 1.79 8.11 -36.37
C LEU A 11 1.43 6.78 -35.68
N ALA A 12 1.46 5.67 -36.40
CA ALA A 12 1.21 4.35 -35.83
C ALA A 12 2.22 4.01 -34.72
N VAL A 13 3.52 4.21 -34.95
CA VAL A 13 4.57 3.94 -33.95
C VAL A 13 4.36 4.78 -32.69
N THR A 14 4.01 6.07 -32.82
CA THR A 14 3.73 6.93 -31.65
C THR A 14 2.48 6.49 -30.88
N ALA A 15 1.43 6.05 -31.58
CA ALA A 15 0.22 5.55 -30.96
C ALA A 15 0.48 4.26 -30.17
N PHE A 16 1.26 3.32 -30.73
CA PHE A 16 1.63 2.08 -30.05
C PHE A 16 2.59 2.30 -28.87
N ALA A 17 3.50 3.26 -28.95
CA ALA A 17 4.37 3.61 -27.83
C ALA A 17 3.60 4.20 -26.62
N SER A 18 2.44 4.79 -26.88
CA SER A 18 1.60 5.44 -25.86
C SER A 18 0.67 4.47 -25.11
N LEU A 19 0.61 3.20 -25.52
CA LEU A 19 -0.33 2.21 -24.99
C LEU A 19 0.07 1.65 -23.61
N HIS A 20 1.31 1.89 -23.17
CA HIS A 20 1.81 1.41 -21.88
C HIS A 20 1.58 2.45 -20.79
N TYR A 21 0.33 2.60 -20.37
CA TYR A 21 -0.01 3.29 -19.13
C TYR A 21 -0.19 2.26 -18.02
N GLU A 22 0.87 2.03 -17.24
CA GLU A 22 0.72 1.36 -15.94
C GLU A 22 0.24 2.39 -14.92
N PRO A 23 -0.91 2.17 -14.24
CA PRO A 23 -1.31 3.03 -13.13
C PRO A 23 -0.24 2.97 -12.04
N ILE A 24 0.31 4.13 -11.66
CA ILE A 24 1.21 4.20 -10.50
C ILE A 24 0.38 3.88 -9.26
N HIS A 25 0.64 2.73 -8.64
CA HIS A 25 0.00 2.33 -7.40
C HIS A 25 0.70 2.98 -6.20
N HIS A 26 0.09 4.03 -5.66
CA HIS A 26 0.55 4.62 -4.41
C HIS A 26 0.11 3.75 -3.22
N PRO A 27 0.96 3.60 -2.18
CA PRO A 27 0.56 2.93 -0.95
C PRO A 27 -0.66 3.62 -0.33
N GLN A 28 -1.72 2.87 -0.08
CA GLN A 28 -2.92 3.43 0.54
C GLN A 28 -2.73 3.52 2.06
N PRO A 29 -3.24 4.60 2.70
CA PRO A 29 -3.31 4.65 4.14
C PRO A 29 -4.08 3.45 4.70
N PHE A 30 -3.59 2.88 5.78
CA PHE A 30 -4.24 1.76 6.46
C PHE A 30 -4.27 2.00 7.96
N LYS A 31 -5.24 1.38 8.62
CA LYS A 31 -5.31 1.31 10.07
C LYS A 31 -5.86 -0.04 10.46
N PHE A 32 -5.13 -0.78 11.29
CA PHE A 32 -5.62 -2.03 11.86
C PHE A 32 -5.15 -2.17 13.31
N GLY A 33 -5.86 -2.98 14.07
CA GLY A 33 -5.47 -3.33 15.42
C GLY A 33 -6.31 -4.47 15.95
N TYR A 34 -5.78 -5.16 16.96
CA TYR A 34 -6.47 -6.22 17.67
C TYR A 34 -6.12 -6.16 19.16
N SER A 35 -7.05 -6.65 19.98
CA SER A 35 -6.80 -6.95 21.39
C SER A 35 -7.21 -8.40 21.65
N VAL A 36 -6.36 -9.12 22.37
CA VAL A 36 -6.55 -10.49 22.81
C VAL A 36 -6.59 -10.47 24.32
N LYS A 37 -7.70 -10.94 24.89
CA LYS A 37 -7.84 -11.08 26.34
C LYS A 37 -8.04 -12.55 26.68
N ASP A 38 -7.15 -13.09 27.49
CA ASP A 38 -7.22 -14.45 27.98
C ASP A 38 -7.09 -14.51 29.51
N LYS A 39 -6.93 -15.72 30.06
CA LYS A 39 -6.78 -15.94 31.51
C LYS A 39 -5.40 -15.53 32.04
N HIS A 40 -4.43 -15.35 31.15
CA HIS A 40 -3.03 -15.08 31.44
C HIS A 40 -2.66 -13.61 31.19
N GLY A 41 -3.54 -12.83 30.56
CA GLY A 41 -3.33 -11.40 30.33
C GLY A 41 -4.18 -10.79 29.23
N GLU A 42 -3.82 -9.56 28.89
CA GLU A 42 -4.37 -8.79 27.78
C GLU A 42 -3.23 -8.31 26.88
N GLN A 43 -3.29 -8.65 25.60
CA GLN A 43 -2.34 -8.18 24.59
C GLN A 43 -3.08 -7.28 23.60
N HIS A 44 -2.50 -6.15 23.23
CA HIS A 44 -3.03 -5.33 22.15
C HIS A 44 -1.94 -4.88 21.17
N ARG A 45 -2.34 -4.72 19.92
CA ARG A 45 -1.52 -4.17 18.84
C ARG A 45 -2.37 -3.24 18.00
N GLU A 46 -1.84 -2.08 17.67
CA GLU A 46 -2.44 -1.14 16.72
C GLU A 46 -1.36 -0.61 15.78
N GLU A 47 -1.68 -0.50 14.49
CA GLU A 47 -0.83 0.09 13.47
C GLU A 47 -1.63 0.99 12.53
N VAL A 48 -1.01 2.10 12.19
CA VAL A 48 -1.52 3.08 11.22
C VAL A 48 -0.41 3.45 10.24
N GLY A 49 -0.72 3.39 8.96
CA GLY A 49 0.13 3.83 7.88
C GLY A 49 -0.51 4.98 7.12
N ASP A 50 0.24 6.04 6.83
CA ASP A 50 -0.19 7.17 5.99
C ASP A 50 0.23 7.02 4.51
N GLY A 51 0.71 5.83 4.14
CA GLY A 51 1.28 5.51 2.82
C GLY A 51 2.76 5.90 2.66
N LYS A 52 3.38 6.55 3.65
CA LYS A 52 4.81 6.89 3.68
C LYS A 52 5.51 6.44 4.95
N ASN A 53 4.84 6.55 6.09
CA ASN A 53 5.30 6.19 7.42
C ASN A 53 4.31 5.22 8.05
N VAL A 54 4.83 4.30 8.86
CA VAL A 54 4.03 3.41 9.69
C VAL A 54 4.33 3.71 11.15
N LYS A 55 3.29 3.86 11.95
CA LYS A 55 3.36 4.03 13.41
C LYS A 55 2.45 3.02 14.06
N GLY A 56 2.84 2.52 15.22
CA GLY A 56 2.03 1.55 15.95
C GLY A 56 2.35 1.51 17.43
N SER A 57 1.44 0.88 18.17
CA SER A 57 1.57 0.62 19.60
C SER A 57 1.40 -0.88 19.85
N TYR A 58 2.18 -1.38 20.79
CA TYR A 58 2.16 -2.75 21.25
C TYR A 58 2.14 -2.72 22.76
N GLY A 59 1.33 -3.57 23.37
CA GLY A 59 1.29 -3.68 24.82
C GLY A 59 0.83 -5.06 25.25
N PHE A 60 1.38 -5.51 26.36
CA PHE A 60 0.98 -6.70 27.05
C PHE A 60 0.77 -6.39 28.53
N THR A 61 -0.33 -6.89 29.08
CA THR A 61 -0.66 -6.82 30.50
C THR A 61 -0.80 -8.24 31.00
N ASP A 62 0.01 -8.66 31.97
CA ASP A 62 -0.13 -10.00 32.56
C ASP A 62 -1.34 -10.08 33.52
N ASP A 63 -1.64 -11.29 33.97
CA ASP A 63 -2.67 -11.61 34.97
C ASP A 63 -2.46 -10.93 36.34
N ARG A 64 -1.27 -10.39 36.59
CA ARG A 64 -0.90 -9.63 37.79
C ARG A 64 -0.95 -8.11 37.56
N GLY A 65 -1.34 -7.66 36.37
CA GLY A 65 -1.44 -6.25 36.01
C GLY A 65 -0.12 -5.58 35.65
N VAL A 66 0.94 -6.35 35.37
CA VAL A 66 2.23 -5.81 34.93
C VAL A 66 2.14 -5.49 33.44
N HIS A 67 2.38 -4.21 33.11
CA HIS A 67 2.40 -3.72 31.74
C HIS A 67 3.81 -3.80 31.12
N ARG A 68 3.92 -4.28 29.87
CA ARG A 68 5.16 -4.43 29.11
C ARG A 68 4.97 -4.05 27.65
#